data_AF-A0A485P6Y1-F1
#
_entry.id   AF-A0A485P6Y1-F1
#
_cell.length_a   1.000
_cell.length_b   1.000
_cell.length_c   1.000
_cell.angle_alpha   90.00
_cell.angle_beta   90.00
_cell.angle_gamma   90.00
#
_symmetry.space_group_name_H-M   'P 1'
#
loop_
_entity.id
_entity.type
_entity.pdbx_description
1 polymer ?
#
loop_
_entity_poly.entity_id
_entity_poly.type
_entity_poly.pdbx_seq_one_letter_code
_entity_poly.pdbx_strand_id
1 'polypeptide(L)'
;MASLHCRNLRRIRKCQRGREQQEKEGKEGNSKKTMENVDSLDKLECRFKLNSYKMVYVIKSEDYMYRRTALLRAHQSHERVSKRLHQRFQAWVDKWTKEHVPREMAAETSKWLMGEGLEGLVPCTTTCDTETLHFVSINKYRVKYGTVFKAP
;
A
#
# COMPACT_ATOMS: atom_id res chain seq x y z
N MET A 1 -21.28 -13.86 4.89
CA MET A 1 -19.97 -13.61 5.53
C MET A 1 -20.09 -12.58 6.68
N ALA A 2 -20.81 -12.90 7.76
CA ALA A 2 -21.06 -11.98 8.87
C ALA A 2 -20.65 -12.56 10.25
N SER A 3 -19.52 -13.27 10.32
CA SER A 3 -19.08 -13.95 11.56
C SER A 3 -17.75 -13.41 12.16
N LEU A 4 -17.11 -12.42 11.52
CA LEU A 4 -15.81 -11.90 11.98
C LEU A 4 -15.89 -10.65 12.89
N HIS A 5 -17.05 -10.01 13.01
CA HIS A 5 -17.20 -8.78 13.81
C HIS A 5 -17.38 -9.08 15.31
N CYS A 6 -18.14 -10.14 15.66
CA CYS A 6 -18.50 -10.45 17.06
C CYS A 6 -17.35 -11.04 17.91
N ARG A 7 -16.32 -11.64 17.30
CA ARG A 7 -15.17 -12.21 18.05
C ARG A 7 -14.21 -11.16 18.59
N ASN A 8 -14.15 -9.96 18.00
CA ASN A 8 -13.15 -8.95 18.38
C ASN A 8 -13.55 -8.12 19.60
N LEU A 9 -14.84 -7.85 19.81
CA LEU A 9 -15.30 -7.00 20.93
C LEU A 9 -14.98 -7.59 22.31
N ARG A 10 -15.11 -8.91 22.49
CA ARG A 10 -14.76 -9.56 23.77
C ARG A 10 -13.26 -9.45 24.08
N ARG A 11 -12.41 -9.55 23.06
CA ARG A 11 -10.95 -9.45 23.20
C ARG A 11 -10.50 -8.02 23.50
N ILE A 12 -11.14 -7.04 22.86
CA ILE A 12 -10.93 -5.60 23.11
C ILE A 12 -11.29 -5.25 24.56
N ARG A 13 -12.44 -5.73 25.06
CA ARG A 13 -12.87 -5.52 26.46
C ARG A 13 -11.90 -6.13 27.48
N LYS A 14 -11.33 -7.31 27.20
CA LYS A 14 -10.33 -7.95 28.08
C LYS A 14 -9.02 -7.15 28.12
N CYS A 15 -8.59 -6.60 26.99
CA CYS A 15 -7.39 -5.75 26.91
C CYS A 15 -7.58 -4.36 27.54
N GLN A 16 -8.77 -3.74 27.42
CA GLN A 16 -9.07 -2.47 28.08
C GLN A 16 -9.05 -2.61 29.60
N ARG A 17 -9.66 -3.68 30.14
CA ARG A 17 -9.69 -3.93 31.59
C ARG A 17 -8.31 -4.16 32.21
N GLY A 18 -7.39 -4.81 31.48
CA GLY A 18 -6.00 -4.96 31.93
C GLY A 18 -5.20 -3.65 31.87
N ARG A 19 -5.55 -2.74 30.95
CA ARG A 19 -4.89 -1.44 30.81
C ARG A 19 -5.35 -0.46 31.90
N GLU A 20 -6.64 -0.47 32.25
CA GLU A 20 -7.19 0.30 33.39
C GLU A 20 -6.60 -0.15 34.75
N GLN A 21 -6.22 -1.42 34.89
CA GLN A 21 -5.55 -1.93 36.09
C GLN A 21 -4.09 -1.46 36.17
N GLN A 22 -3.34 -1.52 35.05
CA GLN A 22 -1.96 -0.99 35.01
C GLN A 22 -1.87 0.53 35.16
N GLU A 23 -2.87 1.28 34.69
CA GLU A 23 -2.92 2.74 34.85
C GLU A 23 -3.33 3.17 36.27
N LYS A 24 -4.08 2.32 37.00
CA LYS A 24 -4.36 2.52 38.43
C LYS A 24 -3.18 2.15 39.32
N GLU A 25 -2.42 1.11 38.97
CA GLU A 25 -1.23 0.67 39.71
C GLU A 25 0.00 1.56 39.41
N GLY A 26 0.09 2.17 38.23
CA GLY A 26 1.20 3.05 37.83
C GLY A 26 1.20 4.45 38.46
N LYS A 27 0.17 4.83 39.22
CA LYS A 27 0.09 6.15 39.88
C LYS A 27 0.84 6.25 41.21
N GLU A 28 1.42 5.16 41.74
CA GLU A 28 2.22 5.19 42.97
C GLU A 28 3.75 5.06 42.76
N GLY A 29 4.25 4.99 41.53
CA GLY A 29 5.67 4.73 41.26
C GLY A 29 6.37 5.76 40.39
N ASN A 30 7.02 6.74 41.01
CA ASN A 30 7.97 7.69 40.44
C ASN A 30 9.04 7.03 39.52
N SER A 31 9.20 7.49 38.26
CA SER A 31 10.48 7.99 37.69
C SER A 31 10.44 8.18 36.17
N LYS A 32 10.90 9.35 35.74
CA LYS A 32 11.14 9.80 34.35
C LYS A 32 11.99 8.82 33.53
N LYS A 33 11.60 8.57 32.27
CA LYS A 33 12.54 8.42 31.13
C LYS A 33 11.82 8.68 29.80
N THR A 34 12.34 9.68 29.10
CA THR A 34 12.00 10.20 27.78
C THR A 34 12.01 9.13 26.70
N MET A 35 10.97 9.09 25.85
CA MET A 35 11.08 8.54 24.50
C MET A 35 10.09 9.27 23.59
N GLU A 36 10.64 10.13 22.75
CA GLU A 36 10.00 10.94 21.73
C GLU A 36 9.29 10.04 20.70
N ASN A 37 8.01 9.72 20.91
CA ASN A 37 7.08 9.23 19.88
C ASN A 37 5.61 9.28 20.37
N VAL A 38 5.23 10.39 21.04
CA VAL A 38 3.90 10.55 21.67
C VAL A 38 3.12 11.73 21.06
N ASP A 39 3.57 12.33 19.97
CA ASP A 39 2.97 13.57 19.46
C ASP A 39 1.64 13.41 18.69
N SER A 40 0.95 12.27 18.75
CA SER A 40 -0.36 12.14 18.08
C SER A 40 -1.36 11.23 18.77
N LEU A 41 -1.19 10.91 20.07
CA LEU A 41 -2.22 10.19 20.82
C LEU A 41 -3.02 11.09 21.78
N ASP A 42 -2.43 12.19 22.24
CA ASP A 42 -3.01 13.06 23.27
C ASP A 42 -4.08 14.05 22.76
N LYS A 43 -4.28 14.17 21.44
CA LYS A 43 -5.33 15.04 20.86
C LYS A 43 -6.69 14.36 20.67
N LEU A 44 -6.82 13.08 20.98
CA LEU A 44 -8.12 12.41 20.93
C LEU A 44 -8.89 12.67 22.23
N GLU A 45 -9.54 13.83 22.35
CA GLU A 45 -10.55 14.08 23.39
C GLU A 45 -11.71 13.09 23.20
N CYS A 46 -11.62 11.91 23.83
CA CYS A 46 -12.67 10.91 23.75
C CYS A 46 -13.68 11.09 24.89
N ARG A 47 -14.78 11.80 24.62
CA ARG A 47 -15.89 11.95 25.58
C ARG A 47 -16.76 10.69 25.60
N PHE A 48 -16.41 9.73 26.45
CA PHE A 48 -17.24 8.55 26.67
C PHE A 48 -18.44 8.87 27.58
N LYS A 49 -19.65 8.91 27.00
CA LYS A 49 -20.87 8.78 27.81
C LYS A 49 -21.06 7.32 28.17
N LEU A 50 -20.71 6.94 29.40
CA LEU A 50 -21.18 5.67 29.98
C LEU A 50 -22.72 5.67 29.93
N ASN A 51 -23.33 4.55 29.52
CA ASN A 51 -24.72 4.35 29.07
C ASN A 51 -25.06 4.61 27.59
N SER A 52 -24.15 5.14 26.77
CA SER A 52 -24.34 5.15 25.31
C SER A 52 -23.59 3.98 24.67
N TYR A 53 -24.32 2.94 24.24
CA TYR A 53 -23.73 1.81 23.51
C TYR A 53 -23.52 2.08 22.01
N LYS A 54 -23.72 3.33 21.57
CA LYS A 54 -23.64 3.72 20.15
C LYS A 54 -22.28 4.33 19.83
N MET A 55 -21.49 3.64 19.01
CA MET A 55 -20.33 4.22 18.34
C MET A 55 -20.83 5.03 17.13
N VAL A 56 -20.52 6.33 17.07
CA VAL A 56 -20.88 7.20 15.95
C VAL A 56 -19.64 7.45 15.11
N TYR A 57 -19.69 7.07 13.83
CA TYR A 57 -18.67 7.45 12.86
C TYR A 57 -19.05 8.80 12.27
N VAL A 58 -18.25 9.84 12.51
CA VAL A 58 -18.42 11.13 11.86
C VAL A 58 -17.66 11.08 10.53
N ILE A 59 -18.38 11.07 9.42
CA ILE A 59 -17.76 11.15 8.10
C ILE A 59 -17.18 12.57 7.96
N LYS A 60 -15.89 12.66 7.59
CA LYS A 60 -15.04 13.88 7.51
C LYS A 60 -14.21 14.25 8.75
N SER A 61 -14.16 13.44 9.81
CA SER A 61 -13.05 13.55 10.77
C SER A 61 -11.83 12.83 10.17
N GLU A 62 -10.67 13.48 10.14
CA GLU A 62 -9.40 12.85 9.74
C GLU A 62 -8.92 11.78 10.76
N ASP A 63 -9.66 11.58 11.85
CA ASP A 63 -9.38 10.62 12.90
C ASP A 63 -9.67 9.18 12.47
N TYR A 64 -8.69 8.52 11.86
CA TYR A 64 -8.76 7.09 11.56
C TYR A 64 -8.51 6.25 12.81
N MET A 65 -9.54 5.52 13.25
CA MET A 65 -9.43 4.61 14.40
C MET A 65 -8.79 3.26 14.00
N TYR A 66 -7.46 3.20 14.03
CA TYR A 66 -6.73 1.94 13.87
C TYR A 66 -6.46 1.24 15.20
N ARG A 67 -6.38 -0.10 15.18
CA ARG A 67 -5.87 -0.84 16.35
C ARG A 67 -4.40 -0.47 16.60
N ARG A 68 -3.99 -0.50 17.87
CA ARG A 68 -2.57 -0.37 18.27
C ARG A 68 -1.72 -1.31 17.40
N THR A 69 -0.63 -0.76 16.85
CA THR A 69 0.31 -1.40 15.90
C THR A 69 -0.23 -1.83 14.53
N ALA A 70 -1.47 -1.49 14.16
CA ALA A 70 -2.00 -1.88 12.84
C ALA A 70 -1.15 -1.35 11.67
N LEU A 71 -0.75 -0.08 11.73
CA LEU A 71 0.10 0.53 10.70
C LEU A 71 1.51 -0.10 10.69
N LEU A 72 2.12 -0.30 11.85
CA LEU A 72 3.42 -0.97 11.97
C LEU A 72 3.39 -2.37 11.35
N ARG A 73 2.34 -3.15 11.66
CA ARG A 73 2.16 -4.49 11.09
C ARG A 73 1.92 -4.45 9.59
N ALA A 74 1.13 -3.48 9.11
CA ALA A 74 0.91 -3.29 7.68
C ALA A 74 2.24 -3.02 6.99
N HIS A 75 3.03 -2.06 7.48
CA HIS A 75 4.35 -1.72 6.95
C HIS A 75 5.30 -2.93 6.92
N GLN A 76 5.42 -3.67 8.03
CA GLN A 76 6.26 -4.88 8.12
C GLN A 76 5.83 -5.98 7.12
N SER A 77 4.54 -6.12 6.88
CA SER A 77 4.02 -7.13 5.96
C SER A 77 3.98 -6.68 4.49
N HIS A 78 4.08 -5.38 4.24
CA HIS A 78 3.74 -4.76 2.96
C HIS A 78 4.55 -5.37 1.82
N GLU A 79 5.88 -5.34 1.94
CA GLU A 79 6.77 -5.89 0.93
C GLU A 79 6.48 -7.38 0.62
N ARG A 80 6.39 -8.21 1.66
CA ARG A 80 6.17 -9.65 1.50
C ARG A 80 4.84 -9.95 0.81
N VAL A 81 3.78 -9.24 1.17
CA VAL A 81 2.45 -9.42 0.58
C VAL A 81 2.46 -8.93 -0.88
N SER A 82 3.03 -7.75 -1.15
CA SER A 82 3.13 -7.19 -2.50
C SER A 82 3.90 -8.10 -3.44
N LYS A 83 5.08 -8.60 -3.04
CA LYS A 83 5.87 -9.55 -3.83
C LYS A 83 5.09 -10.85 -4.12
N ARG A 84 4.45 -11.44 -3.10
CA ARG A 84 3.68 -12.68 -3.27
C ARG A 84 2.50 -12.51 -4.23
N LEU A 85 1.74 -11.43 -4.09
CA LEU A 85 0.59 -11.17 -4.97
C LEU A 85 1.04 -10.86 -6.40
N HIS A 86 2.12 -10.09 -6.55
CA HIS A 86 2.71 -9.82 -7.85
C HIS A 86 3.20 -11.10 -8.53
N GLN A 87 3.92 -11.98 -7.83
CA GLN A 87 4.35 -13.28 -8.38
C GLN A 87 3.17 -14.14 -8.85
N ARG A 88 2.08 -14.18 -8.08
CA ARG A 88 0.88 -14.92 -8.48
C ARG A 88 0.25 -14.34 -9.75
N PHE A 89 0.21 -13.01 -9.86
CA PHE A 89 -0.28 -12.34 -11.05
C PHE A 89 0.64 -12.60 -12.25
N GLN A 90 1.96 -12.48 -12.07
CA GLN A 90 2.94 -12.72 -13.11
C GLN A 90 2.85 -14.16 -13.64
N ALA A 91 2.75 -15.15 -12.77
CA ALA A 91 2.58 -16.55 -13.19
C ALA A 91 1.31 -16.78 -14.03
N TRP A 92 0.23 -16.05 -13.72
CA TRP A 92 -0.98 -16.10 -14.53
C TRP A 92 -0.77 -15.42 -15.90
N VAL A 93 -0.13 -14.25 -15.93
CA VAL A 93 0.21 -13.52 -17.17
C VAL A 93 1.13 -14.38 -18.05
N ASP A 94 2.16 -14.99 -17.48
CA ASP A 94 3.12 -15.83 -18.20
C ASP A 94 2.41 -17.03 -18.84
N LYS A 95 1.52 -17.69 -18.09
CA LYS A 95 0.71 -18.79 -18.61
C LYS A 95 -0.18 -18.32 -19.76
N TRP A 96 -0.93 -17.23 -19.56
CA TRP A 96 -1.82 -16.68 -20.58
C TRP A 96 -1.04 -16.29 -21.84
N THR A 97 0.10 -15.61 -21.68
CA THR A 97 0.95 -15.17 -22.79
C THR A 97 1.46 -16.36 -23.58
N LYS A 98 1.88 -17.44 -22.92
CA LYS A 98 2.33 -18.66 -23.60
C LYS A 98 1.23 -19.31 -24.44
N GLU A 99 -0.02 -19.24 -23.99
CA GLU A 99 -1.18 -19.83 -24.67
C GLU A 99 -1.71 -18.96 -25.81
N HIS A 100 -1.59 -17.63 -25.70
CA HIS A 100 -2.28 -16.69 -26.59
C HIS A 100 -1.38 -15.77 -27.42
N VAL A 101 -0.10 -15.66 -27.11
CA VAL A 101 0.83 -14.76 -27.79
C VAL A 101 1.91 -15.58 -28.51
N PRO A 102 1.80 -15.76 -29.82
CA PRO A 102 2.85 -16.33 -30.64
C PRO A 102 4.14 -15.50 -30.54
N ARG A 103 5.27 -16.16 -30.75
CA ARG A 103 6.59 -15.52 -30.68
C ARG A 103 6.75 -14.36 -31.65
N GLU A 104 6.12 -14.44 -32.81
CA GLU A 104 6.12 -13.39 -33.83
C GLU A 104 5.40 -12.13 -33.34
N MET A 105 4.18 -12.26 -32.81
CA MET A 105 3.45 -11.14 -32.21
C MET A 105 4.21 -10.51 -31.04
N ALA A 106 4.87 -11.31 -30.21
CA ALA A 106 5.71 -10.79 -29.13
C ALA A 106 6.89 -9.96 -29.67
N ALA A 107 7.55 -10.43 -30.74
CA ALA A 107 8.63 -9.71 -31.39
C ALA A 107 8.15 -8.42 -32.06
N GLU A 108 7.00 -8.46 -32.75
CA GLU A 108 6.37 -7.28 -33.35
C GLU A 108 5.99 -6.25 -32.30
N THR A 109 5.40 -6.67 -31.18
CA THR A 109 5.06 -5.79 -30.06
C THR A 109 6.32 -5.16 -29.47
N SER A 110 7.41 -5.92 -29.35
CA SER A 110 8.69 -5.38 -28.88
C SER A 110 9.26 -4.34 -29.86
N LYS A 111 9.22 -4.59 -31.16
CA LYS A 111 9.63 -3.61 -32.19
C LYS A 111 8.78 -2.35 -32.12
N TRP A 112 7.46 -2.51 -31.99
CA TRP A 112 6.51 -1.41 -31.84
C TRP A 112 6.82 -0.55 -30.61
N LEU A 113 7.05 -1.16 -29.44
CA LEU A 113 7.45 -0.45 -28.23
C LEU A 113 8.77 0.31 -28.40
N MET A 114 9.71 -0.24 -29.14
CA MET A 114 11.01 0.39 -29.39
C MET A 114 10.99 1.42 -30.53
N GLY A 115 9.85 1.59 -31.21
CA GLY A 115 9.72 2.52 -32.34
C GLY A 115 10.41 2.03 -33.63
N GLU A 116 10.69 0.72 -33.73
CA GLU A 116 11.34 0.11 -34.89
C GLU A 116 10.32 -0.32 -35.96
N GLY A 117 10.62 -0.05 -37.23
CA GLY A 117 9.91 -0.66 -38.36
C GLY A 117 8.52 -0.11 -38.66
N LEU A 118 8.19 1.11 -38.25
CA LEU A 118 6.91 1.77 -38.54
C LEU A 118 7.08 2.94 -39.50
N GLU A 119 6.61 2.74 -40.73
CA GLU A 119 6.59 3.76 -41.77
C GLU A 119 5.53 4.83 -41.45
N GLY A 120 5.88 6.11 -41.55
CA GLY A 120 4.96 7.24 -41.27
C GLY A 120 4.90 7.71 -39.81
N LEU A 121 5.68 7.11 -38.89
CA LEU A 121 5.85 7.64 -37.53
C LEU A 121 7.01 8.65 -37.45
N VAL A 122 6.87 9.62 -36.55
CA VAL A 122 7.94 10.59 -36.29
C VAL A 122 9.18 9.86 -35.78
N PRO A 123 10.38 10.11 -36.36
CA PRO A 123 11.61 9.51 -35.88
C PRO A 123 11.81 9.75 -34.39
N CYS A 124 11.90 8.67 -33.63
CA CYS A 124 12.11 8.72 -32.19
C CYS A 124 13.10 7.62 -31.76
N THR A 125 13.78 7.88 -30.65
CA THR A 125 14.66 6.93 -29.98
C THR A 125 14.01 6.54 -28.67
N THR A 126 13.60 5.28 -28.55
CA THR A 126 13.06 4.72 -27.31
C THR A 126 14.15 4.00 -26.54
N THR A 127 14.33 4.33 -25.26
CA THR A 127 15.17 3.58 -24.32
C THR A 127 14.28 2.86 -23.32
N CYS A 128 14.66 1.65 -22.92
CA CYS A 128 13.97 0.88 -21.89
C CYS A 128 14.91 0.68 -20.70
N ASP A 129 14.56 1.29 -19.56
CA ASP A 129 15.28 1.13 -18.31
C ASP A 129 14.46 0.29 -17.34
N THR A 130 15.13 -0.51 -16.51
CA THR A 130 14.46 -1.29 -15.47
C THR A 130 14.54 -0.55 -14.14
N GLU A 131 13.38 -0.25 -13.54
CA GLU A 131 13.28 0.46 -12.26
C GLU A 131 12.53 -0.40 -11.22
N THR A 132 12.96 -0.35 -9.95
CA THR A 132 12.21 -1.02 -8.88
C THR A 132 11.18 -0.06 -8.29
N LEU A 133 9.90 -0.34 -8.54
CA LEU A 133 8.77 0.40 -7.97
C LEU A 133 7.98 -0.52 -7.02
N HIS A 134 7.76 -0.07 -5.79
CA HIS A 134 7.01 -0.82 -4.77
C HIS A 134 7.43 -2.30 -4.69
N PHE A 135 8.75 -2.53 -4.59
CA PHE A 135 9.39 -3.84 -4.48
C PHE A 135 9.31 -4.75 -5.71
N VAL A 136 8.85 -4.22 -6.84
CA VAL A 136 8.71 -4.93 -8.11
C VAL A 136 9.53 -4.23 -9.18
N SER A 137 10.22 -5.02 -10.01
CA SER A 137 10.96 -4.54 -11.18
C SER A 137 9.99 -4.25 -12.32
N ILE A 138 10.00 -3.02 -12.83
CA ILE A 138 9.15 -2.58 -13.95
C ILE A 138 10.00 -2.00 -15.08
N ASN A 139 9.52 -2.16 -16.31
CA ASN A 139 10.13 -1.55 -17.49
C ASN A 139 9.63 -0.10 -17.63
N LYS A 140 10.57 0.82 -17.78
CA LYS A 140 10.33 2.24 -17.99
C LYS A 140 10.83 2.63 -19.36
N TYR A 141 9.88 2.93 -20.24
CA TYR A 141 10.17 3.37 -21.60
C TYR A 141 10.28 4.89 -21.62
N ARG A 142 11.33 5.40 -22.24
CA ARG A 142 11.54 6.83 -22.47
C ARG A 142 11.74 7.07 -23.95
N VAL A 143 10.87 7.88 -24.52
CA VAL A 143 10.92 8.26 -25.94
C VAL A 143 11.57 9.63 -26.06
N LYS A 144 12.53 9.76 -26.98
CA LYS A 144 13.12 11.02 -27.39
C LYS A 144 12.81 11.26 -28.86
N TYR A 145 12.26 12.40 -29.19
CA TYR A 145 12.04 12.80 -30.58
C TYR A 145 13.24 13.62 -31.08
N GLY A 146 13.62 13.42 -32.34
CA GLY A 146 14.65 14.25 -32.97
C GLY A 146 14.18 15.69 -33.18
N THR A 147 15.11 16.65 -33.17
CA THR A 147 14.85 18.09 -33.39
C THR A 147 14.53 18.47 -34.84
N VAL A 148 14.08 17.51 -35.67
CA VAL A 148 13.79 17.75 -37.09
C VAL A 148 12.33 18.17 -37.25
N PHE A 149 11.96 19.28 -36.62
CA PHE A 149 10.80 20.07 -36.99
C PHE A 149 11.29 21.50 -37.26
N LYS A 150 11.81 21.73 -38.46
CA LYS A 150 11.57 23.02 -39.11
C LYS A 150 10.20 22.90 -39.76
N ALA A 151 9.19 23.50 -39.14
CA ALA A 151 7.91 23.70 -39.79
C ALA A 151 8.09 24.58 -41.04
N PRO A 152 7.29 24.38 -42.10
CA PRO A 152 7.24 25.28 -43.25
C PRO A 152 6.73 26.68 -42.87
#